data_AF-R7YXI9-F1
#
_entry.id   AF-R7YXI9-F1
#
_cell.length_a   1.000
_cell.length_b   1.000
_cell.length_c   1.000
_cell.angle_alpha   90.00
_cell.angle_beta   90.00
_cell.angle_gamma   90.00
#
_symmetry.space_group_name_H-M   'P 1'
#
loop_
_entity.id
_entity.type
_entity.pdbx_description
1 polymer ?
#
loop_
_entity_poly.entity_id
_entity_poly.type
_entity_poly.pdbx_seq_one_letter_code
_entity_poly.pdbx_strand_id
1 'polypeptide(L)'
;MAAPSYLRSPFGALKRIKISPPTSTCQQRAGFNTVIEALKDQEHDIEKLQELAKERNIKIDTDAPPALDPETQAQVSSLRLPRSVQAVYLRPLRRAAQHGIPVCDLQLRTYSVRNMEFFADFALRAAYYLNLPAKGPIPLPRITERWTVPRSNFVHKKSQENFERITLRRLIQIQDGHPETVRVWLGYLQKHAYYGVGMKANVFEFEGLDVGKDMEAETERQREGLEEKLSLFGRRTDGMTGEKIREILSSETYQRTAHGDSPMMRK
;
A
#
# COMPACT_ATOMS: atom_id res chain seq x y z
N MET A 1 18.56 -19.23 40.05
CA MET A 1 17.71 -18.31 40.83
C MET A 1 18.22 -16.90 40.60
N ALA A 2 17.38 -16.03 40.02
CA ALA A 2 17.74 -14.65 39.69
C ALA A 2 17.54 -13.75 40.91
N ALA A 3 18.55 -12.94 41.25
CA ALA A 3 18.45 -11.98 42.34
C ALA A 3 17.61 -10.76 41.90
N PRO A 4 16.78 -10.20 42.79
CA PRO A 4 15.91 -9.07 42.48
C PRO A 4 16.69 -7.74 42.31
N SER A 5 16.10 -6.83 41.53
CA SER A 5 16.70 -5.62 40.95
C SER A 5 17.18 -4.55 41.94
N TYR A 6 16.86 -4.64 43.22
CA TYR A 6 17.13 -3.60 44.22
C TYR A 6 18.51 -3.70 44.90
N LEU A 7 19.33 -4.71 44.58
CA LEU A 7 20.66 -4.94 45.17
C LEU A 7 21.84 -4.36 44.36
N ARG A 8 21.61 -3.49 43.36
CA ARG A 8 22.71 -2.82 42.65
C ARG A 8 23.08 -1.49 43.32
N SER A 9 24.30 -1.46 43.88
CA SER A 9 24.93 -0.27 44.48
C SER A 9 24.97 0.94 43.52
N PRO A 10 24.69 2.18 44.00
CA PRO A 10 24.75 3.39 43.19
C PRO A 10 26.18 3.98 43.05
N PHE A 11 27.19 3.38 43.69
CA PHE A 11 28.54 3.98 43.79
C PHE A 11 29.42 3.87 42.53
N GLY A 12 28.86 3.44 41.39
CA GLY A 12 29.55 3.44 40.09
C GLY A 12 29.21 4.63 39.17
N ALA A 13 28.30 5.52 39.58
CA ALA A 13 27.67 6.49 38.68
C ALA A 13 28.34 7.89 38.62
N LEU A 14 29.66 8.01 38.86
CA LEU A 14 30.33 9.32 38.92
C LEU A 14 31.46 9.57 37.91
N LYS A 15 31.61 8.73 36.88
CA LYS A 15 32.53 9.04 35.77
C LYS A 15 31.86 8.80 34.42
N ARG A 16 30.99 9.74 34.01
CA ARG A 16 30.89 10.29 32.63
C ARG A 16 29.69 11.23 32.50
N ILE A 17 29.67 12.33 33.26
CA ILE A 17 28.80 13.46 32.94
C ILE A 17 29.53 14.29 31.88
N LYS A 18 29.29 13.97 30.60
CA LYS A 18 29.58 14.89 29.49
C LYS A 18 28.37 15.81 29.37
N ILE A 19 28.51 17.03 29.86
CA ILE A 19 27.57 18.13 29.63
C ILE A 19 27.74 18.51 28.15
N SER A 20 26.87 18.00 27.28
CA SER A 20 26.75 18.51 25.92
C SER A 20 25.96 19.81 25.96
N PRO A 21 26.38 20.88 25.26
CA PRO A 21 25.59 22.09 25.15
C PRO A 21 24.23 21.77 24.49
N PRO A 22 23.14 22.47 24.86
CA PRO A 22 21.90 22.38 24.12
C PRO A 22 22.09 23.05 22.76
N THR A 23 21.47 22.47 21.73
CA THR A 23 21.27 23.04 20.40
C THR A 23 22.39 22.79 19.38
N SER A 24 22.31 21.65 18.72
CA SER A 24 22.11 21.64 17.27
C SER A 24 21.28 20.41 16.95
N THR A 25 19.98 20.60 16.75
CA THR A 25 19.19 19.63 16.01
C THR A 25 19.90 19.41 14.68
N CYS A 26 20.39 18.19 14.46
CA CYS A 26 20.57 17.72 13.11
C CYS A 26 19.20 17.88 12.46
N GLN A 27 19.06 18.86 11.57
CA GLN A 27 17.88 19.00 10.74
C GLN A 27 17.78 17.72 9.92
N GLN A 28 17.07 16.72 10.46
CA GLN A 28 16.45 15.72 9.63
C GLN A 28 15.56 16.52 8.69
N ARG A 29 16.01 16.60 7.43
CA ARG A 29 15.37 17.31 6.34
C ARG A 29 13.85 17.27 6.51
N ALA A 30 13.29 18.45 6.81
CA ALA A 30 11.88 18.72 6.68
C ALA A 30 11.44 18.26 5.28
N GLY A 31 10.60 17.25 5.21
CA GLY A 31 10.28 16.57 3.94
C GLY A 31 8.86 16.04 3.86
N PHE A 32 7.95 16.54 4.70
CA PHE A 32 6.52 16.24 4.54
C PHE A 32 5.62 17.46 4.76
N ASN A 33 5.97 18.35 5.69
CA ASN A 33 5.28 19.65 5.83
C ASN A 33 5.71 20.67 4.76
N THR A 34 6.91 20.49 4.18
CA THR A 34 7.43 21.40 3.15
C THR A 34 6.67 21.37 1.85
N VAL A 35 5.86 20.33 1.54
CA VAL A 35 5.08 20.34 0.29
C VAL A 35 3.85 21.22 0.44
N ILE A 36 3.16 21.18 1.58
CA ILE A 36 1.99 22.04 1.81
C ILE A 36 2.44 23.47 2.10
N GLU A 37 3.52 23.66 2.86
CA GLU A 37 4.13 24.97 3.06
C GLU A 37 4.68 25.51 1.74
N ALA A 38 5.42 24.73 0.95
CA ALA A 38 5.87 25.20 -0.37
C ALA A 38 4.69 25.49 -1.32
N LEU A 39 3.60 24.71 -1.32
CA LEU A 39 2.44 25.04 -2.15
C LEU A 39 1.76 26.33 -1.69
N LYS A 40 1.65 26.59 -0.38
CA LYS A 40 1.15 27.86 0.18
C LYS A 40 2.09 29.03 -0.11
N ASP A 41 3.40 28.81 -0.04
CA ASP A 41 4.42 29.80 -0.40
C ASP A 41 4.35 30.12 -1.89
N GLN A 42 4.13 29.11 -2.76
CA GLN A 42 3.91 29.32 -4.19
C GLN A 42 2.63 30.10 -4.48
N GLU A 43 1.52 29.85 -3.77
CA GLU A 43 0.28 30.64 -3.91
C GLU A 43 0.50 32.10 -3.50
N HIS A 44 1.20 32.35 -2.39
CA HIS A 44 1.49 33.69 -1.90
C HIS A 44 2.51 34.45 -2.78
N ASP A 45 3.45 33.74 -3.40
CA ASP A 45 4.37 34.30 -4.38
C ASP A 45 3.65 34.70 -5.68
N ILE A 46 2.66 33.93 -6.13
CA ILE A 46 1.84 34.25 -7.32
C ILE A 46 1.04 35.55 -7.11
N GLU A 47 0.42 35.73 -5.94
CA GLU A 47 -0.31 36.96 -5.59
C GLU A 47 0.62 38.19 -5.56
N LYS A 48 1.79 38.08 -4.93
CA LYS A 48 2.80 39.15 -4.90
C LYS A 48 3.34 39.49 -6.28
N LEU A 49 3.55 38.48 -7.13
CA LEU A 49 3.97 38.70 -8.52
C LEU A 49 2.88 39.40 -9.33
N GLN A 50 1.60 39.10 -9.09
CA GLN A 50 0.47 39.80 -9.72
C GLN A 50 0.37 41.25 -9.27
N GLU A 51 0.61 41.54 -7.99
CA GLU A 51 0.67 42.92 -7.46
C GLU A 51 1.83 43.72 -8.05
N LEU A 52 3.04 43.15 -8.05
CA LEU A 52 4.23 43.77 -8.67
C LEU A 52 4.06 44.00 -10.17
N ALA A 53 3.34 43.12 -10.87
CA ALA A 53 3.04 43.30 -12.28
C ALA A 53 2.03 44.41 -12.54
N LYS A 54 1.03 44.58 -11.66
CA LYS A 54 0.11 45.75 -11.69
C LYS A 54 0.88 47.05 -11.45
N GLU A 55 1.78 47.08 -10.47
CA GLU A 55 2.64 48.23 -10.18
C GLU A 55 3.57 48.57 -11.36
N ARG A 56 4.07 47.55 -12.07
CA ARG A 56 4.98 47.71 -13.21
C ARG A 56 4.27 47.84 -14.57
N ASN A 57 2.94 47.89 -14.60
CA ASN A 57 2.13 47.89 -15.84
C ASN A 57 2.48 46.74 -16.81
N ILE A 58 2.85 45.58 -16.29
CA ILE A 58 3.11 44.37 -17.07
C ILE A 58 1.78 43.63 -17.23
N LYS A 59 1.28 43.52 -18.46
CA LYS A 59 0.12 42.67 -18.77
C LYS A 59 0.51 41.21 -18.59
N ILE A 60 0.14 40.63 -17.45
CA ILE A 60 0.14 39.18 -17.27
C ILE A 60 -1.19 38.70 -17.86
N ASP A 61 -1.14 37.82 -18.86
CA ASP A 61 -2.30 37.10 -19.39
C ASP A 61 -2.86 36.19 -18.28
N THR A 62 -3.59 36.80 -17.35
CA THR A 62 -4.19 36.16 -16.16
C THR A 62 -5.65 35.80 -16.43
N ASP A 63 -6.21 36.34 -17.52
CA ASP A 63 -7.55 36.04 -17.96
C ASP A 63 -7.59 34.60 -18.50
N ALA A 64 -8.58 33.84 -18.03
CA ALA A 64 -8.86 32.53 -18.61
C ALA A 64 -8.96 32.69 -20.14
N PRO A 65 -8.29 31.82 -20.93
CA PRO A 65 -8.23 31.98 -22.37
C PRO A 65 -9.66 32.17 -22.93
N PRO A 66 -9.86 33.11 -23.87
CA PRO A 66 -11.19 33.38 -24.42
C PRO A 66 -11.79 32.06 -24.90
N ALA A 67 -13.08 31.85 -24.59
CA ALA A 67 -13.79 30.65 -25.00
C ALA A 67 -13.68 30.52 -26.53
N LEU A 68 -12.95 29.50 -26.98
CA LEU A 68 -12.76 29.20 -28.40
C LEU A 68 -14.13 29.03 -29.07
N ASP A 69 -14.24 29.43 -30.34
CA ASP A 69 -15.45 29.20 -31.13
C ASP A 69 -15.86 27.71 -31.06
N PRO A 70 -17.17 27.40 -30.98
CA PRO A 70 -17.64 26.03 -30.77
C PRO A 70 -17.17 25.08 -31.88
N GLU A 71 -17.02 25.57 -33.12
CA GLU A 71 -16.46 24.82 -34.24
C GLU A 71 -14.98 24.47 -34.03
N THR A 72 -14.18 25.44 -33.59
CA THR A 72 -12.77 25.23 -33.26
C THR A 72 -12.62 24.30 -32.06
N GLN A 73 -13.51 24.37 -31.06
CA GLN A 73 -13.51 23.42 -29.94
C GLN A 73 -13.78 21.98 -30.40
N ALA A 74 -14.68 21.78 -31.36
CA ALA A 74 -14.96 20.46 -31.94
C ALA A 74 -13.78 19.92 -32.76
N GLN A 75 -13.11 20.78 -33.53
CA GLN A 75 -11.88 20.41 -34.27
C GLN A 75 -10.73 20.08 -33.30
N VAL A 76 -10.57 20.85 -32.23
CA VAL A 76 -9.53 20.58 -31.23
C VAL A 76 -9.86 19.33 -30.41
N SER A 77 -11.13 19.06 -30.11
CA SER A 77 -11.54 17.86 -29.38
C SER A 77 -11.33 16.59 -30.21
N SER A 78 -11.53 16.65 -31.53
CA SER A 78 -11.25 15.51 -32.43
C SER A 78 -9.75 15.23 -32.60
N LEU A 79 -8.91 16.25 -32.52
CA LEU A 79 -7.44 16.11 -32.53
C LEU A 79 -6.87 15.59 -31.20
N ARG A 80 -7.57 15.81 -30.08
CA ARG A 80 -7.11 15.39 -28.75
C ARG A 80 -7.37 13.89 -28.51
N LEU A 81 -6.38 13.22 -27.94
CA LEU A 81 -6.55 11.86 -27.42
C LEU A 81 -7.62 11.83 -26.31
N PRO A 82 -8.35 10.73 -26.12
CA PRO A 82 -9.32 10.63 -25.03
C PRO A 82 -8.63 10.76 -23.66
N ARG A 83 -9.34 11.32 -22.68
CA ARG A 83 -8.79 11.62 -21.34
C ARG A 83 -8.20 10.40 -20.64
N SER A 84 -8.77 9.21 -20.86
CA SER A 84 -8.24 7.95 -20.32
C SER A 84 -6.83 7.65 -20.82
N VAL A 85 -6.57 7.85 -22.11
CA VAL A 85 -5.25 7.65 -22.74
C VAL A 85 -4.28 8.73 -22.27
N GLN A 86 -4.71 9.99 -22.24
CA GLN A 86 -3.89 11.09 -21.72
C GLN A 86 -3.44 10.84 -20.27
N ALA A 87 -4.36 10.35 -19.42
CA ALA A 87 -4.06 10.08 -18.02
C ALA A 87 -2.94 9.04 -17.84
N VAL A 88 -2.79 8.07 -18.74
CA VAL A 88 -1.72 7.06 -18.69
C VAL A 88 -0.33 7.70 -18.83
N TYR A 89 -0.19 8.69 -19.72
CA TYR A 89 1.08 9.40 -19.92
C TYR A 89 1.42 10.38 -18.80
N LEU A 90 0.40 10.82 -18.05
CA LEU A 90 0.57 11.73 -16.92
C LEU A 90 0.84 10.98 -15.62
N ARG A 91 1.26 11.73 -14.60
CA ARG A 91 1.35 11.24 -13.21
C ARG A 91 -0.05 10.85 -12.70
N PRO A 92 -0.14 9.90 -11.75
CA PRO A 92 -1.42 9.46 -11.22
C PRO A 92 -2.13 10.62 -10.53
N LEU A 93 -3.35 10.91 -11.00
CA LEU A 93 -4.21 11.91 -10.40
C LEU A 93 -4.63 11.45 -9.00
N ARG A 94 -4.83 12.40 -8.08
CA ARG A 94 -5.22 12.13 -6.69
C ARG A 94 -6.41 12.99 -6.32
N ARG A 95 -7.32 12.44 -5.50
CA ARG A 95 -8.44 13.18 -4.92
C ARG A 95 -8.01 13.80 -3.59
N ALA A 96 -8.60 14.94 -3.25
CA ALA A 96 -8.44 15.55 -1.94
C ALA A 96 -9.36 14.86 -0.92
N ALA A 97 -8.85 14.62 0.29
CA ALA A 97 -9.63 14.12 1.41
C ALA A 97 -10.38 15.27 2.09
N GLN A 98 -11.58 15.03 2.62
CA GLN A 98 -12.39 16.04 3.30
C GLN A 98 -12.06 16.12 4.78
N HIS A 99 -12.00 14.96 5.45
CA HIS A 99 -11.75 14.82 6.88
C HIS A 99 -10.34 14.28 7.17
N GLY A 100 -9.78 13.50 6.24
CA GLY A 100 -8.43 12.96 6.33
C GLY A 100 -8.29 11.77 7.27
N ILE A 101 -9.39 11.08 7.59
CA ILE A 101 -9.43 9.91 8.48
C ILE A 101 -8.91 8.70 7.70
N PRO A 102 -7.89 7.96 8.20
CA PRO A 102 -7.38 6.79 7.51
C PRO A 102 -8.36 5.61 7.62
N VAL A 103 -8.72 5.04 6.46
CA VAL A 103 -9.63 3.88 6.37
C VAL A 103 -8.88 2.63 5.94
N CYS A 104 -7.85 2.76 5.11
CA CYS A 104 -7.06 1.60 4.70
C CYS A 104 -5.58 1.94 4.55
N ASP A 105 -4.75 1.09 5.13
CA ASP A 105 -3.30 1.14 5.00
C ASP A 105 -2.83 -0.09 4.20
N LEU A 106 -2.46 0.13 2.94
CA LEU A 106 -1.88 -0.89 2.07
C LEU A 106 -0.36 -0.81 2.09
N GLN A 107 0.27 -1.79 2.73
CA GLN A 107 1.72 -1.97 2.75
C GLN A 107 2.17 -2.92 1.64
N LEU A 108 2.98 -2.41 0.73
CA LEU A 108 3.66 -3.18 -0.31
C LEU A 108 5.04 -3.61 0.18
N ARG A 109 5.45 -4.84 -0.14
CA ARG A 109 6.75 -5.42 0.21
C ARG A 109 7.34 -6.14 -0.99
N THR A 110 8.58 -5.81 -1.33
CA THR A 110 9.27 -6.37 -2.50
C THR A 110 10.79 -6.30 -2.33
N TYR A 111 11.54 -7.12 -3.08
CA TYR A 111 13.00 -7.08 -3.14
C TYR A 111 13.57 -6.22 -4.29
N SER A 112 12.76 -5.91 -5.31
CA SER A 112 13.05 -5.03 -6.46
C SER A 112 12.34 -3.66 -6.39
N VAL A 113 13.04 -2.59 -6.75
CA VAL A 113 12.46 -1.23 -6.76
C VAL A 113 11.43 -1.07 -7.89
N ARG A 114 11.77 -1.52 -9.11
CA ARG A 114 10.98 -1.27 -10.32
C ARG A 114 9.56 -1.81 -10.22
N ASN A 115 9.43 -3.06 -9.77
CA ASN A 115 8.13 -3.72 -9.65
C ASN A 115 7.25 -3.01 -8.61
N MET A 116 7.85 -2.56 -7.50
CA MET A 116 7.11 -1.88 -6.45
C MET A 116 6.63 -0.48 -6.89
N GLU A 117 7.46 0.28 -7.60
CA GLU A 117 7.07 1.61 -8.10
C GLU A 117 5.98 1.52 -9.16
N PHE A 118 6.10 0.57 -10.09
CA PHE A 118 5.08 0.33 -11.11
C PHE A 118 3.74 -0.05 -10.49
N PHE A 119 3.72 -1.01 -9.56
CA PHE A 119 2.49 -1.46 -8.94
C PHE A 119 1.87 -0.39 -8.02
N ALA A 120 2.70 0.42 -7.35
CA ALA A 120 2.21 1.55 -6.58
C ALA A 120 1.52 2.62 -7.47
N ASP A 121 2.07 2.92 -8.65
CA ASP A 121 1.43 3.83 -9.60
C ASP A 121 0.08 3.29 -10.08
N PHE A 122 0.05 1.99 -10.46
CA PHE A 122 -1.18 1.30 -10.84
C PHE A 122 -2.25 1.38 -9.75
N ALA A 123 -1.88 1.16 -8.49
CA ALA A 123 -2.80 1.21 -7.37
C ALA A 123 -3.39 2.61 -7.12
N LEU A 124 -2.58 3.66 -7.27
CA LEU A 124 -3.03 5.05 -7.18
C LEU A 124 -4.02 5.40 -8.30
N ARG A 125 -3.77 4.94 -9.53
CA ARG A 125 -4.68 5.16 -10.67
C ARG A 125 -6.04 4.50 -10.42
N ALA A 126 -6.04 3.26 -9.93
CA ALA A 126 -7.28 2.55 -9.60
C ALA A 126 -8.08 3.28 -8.50
N ALA A 127 -7.39 3.79 -7.46
CA ALA A 127 -8.03 4.54 -6.38
C ALA A 127 -8.70 5.84 -6.90
N TYR A 128 -8.07 6.54 -7.84
CA TYR A 128 -8.63 7.78 -8.42
C TYR A 128 -9.98 7.56 -9.12
N TYR A 129 -10.12 6.47 -9.89
CA TYR A 129 -11.36 6.13 -10.58
C TYR A 129 -12.47 5.68 -9.63
N LEU A 130 -12.12 5.07 -8.51
CA LEU A 130 -13.05 4.71 -7.43
C LEU A 130 -13.36 5.88 -6.48
N ASN A 131 -12.89 7.10 -6.81
CA ASN A 131 -13.04 8.30 -6.00
C ASN A 131 -12.47 8.17 -4.57
N LEU A 132 -11.46 7.32 -4.38
CA LEU A 132 -10.77 7.16 -3.09
C LEU A 132 -9.58 8.14 -3.01
N PRO A 133 -9.53 9.03 -2.01
CA PRO A 133 -8.38 9.92 -1.82
C PRO A 133 -7.20 9.14 -1.22
N ALA A 134 -6.30 8.73 -2.12
CA ALA A 134 -5.09 7.99 -1.76
C ALA A 134 -3.89 8.93 -1.56
N LYS A 135 -3.23 8.81 -0.42
CA LYS A 135 -1.89 9.34 -0.18
C LYS A 135 -0.87 8.38 -0.79
N GLY A 136 0.08 8.98 -1.53
CA GLY A 136 1.02 8.28 -2.42
C GLY A 136 1.90 7.23 -1.74
N PRO A 137 2.76 6.51 -2.49
CA PRO A 137 3.62 5.49 -1.92
C PRO A 137 4.65 6.12 -0.97
N ILE A 138 4.33 6.12 0.32
CA ILE A 138 5.18 6.60 1.38
C ILE A 138 6.34 5.59 1.53
N PRO A 139 7.60 6.03 1.38
CA PRO A 139 8.75 5.17 1.52
C PRO A 139 8.96 4.77 2.98
N LEU A 140 8.58 3.55 3.34
CA LEU A 140 8.90 3.02 4.66
C LEU A 140 10.37 2.57 4.71
N PRO A 141 11.01 2.57 5.89
CA PRO A 141 12.37 2.08 6.05
C PRO A 141 12.52 0.66 5.51
N ARG A 142 13.59 0.40 4.76
CA ARG A 142 13.92 -0.95 4.27
C ARG A 142 14.40 -1.84 5.42
N ILE A 143 14.06 -3.13 5.35
CA ILE A 143 14.60 -4.15 6.26
C ILE A 143 15.79 -4.79 5.55
N THR A 144 16.94 -4.85 6.22
CA THR A 144 18.13 -5.51 5.67
C THR A 144 18.53 -6.67 6.57
N GLU A 145 18.40 -7.87 6.04
CA GLU A 145 18.83 -9.11 6.69
C GLU A 145 20.20 -9.49 6.12
N ARG A 146 21.17 -9.82 6.97
CA ARG A 146 22.53 -10.16 6.56
C ARG A 146 22.94 -11.50 7.12
N TRP A 147 23.60 -12.31 6.31
CA TRP A 147 24.17 -13.59 6.74
C TRP A 147 25.56 -13.79 6.12
N THR A 148 26.42 -14.45 6.88
CA THR A 148 27.82 -14.69 6.50
C THR A 148 28.02 -16.19 6.31
N VAL A 149 28.43 -16.61 5.11
CA VAL A 149 28.56 -18.03 4.77
C VAL A 149 30.01 -18.30 4.34
N PRO A 150 30.63 -19.42 4.76
CA PRO A 150 31.91 -19.83 4.21
C PRO A 150 31.82 -20.01 2.69
N ARG A 151 32.81 -19.52 1.93
CA ARG A 151 32.78 -19.66 0.46
C ARG A 151 32.96 -21.11 0.00
N SER A 152 33.64 -21.93 0.79
CA SER A 152 33.85 -23.35 0.54
C SER A 152 33.02 -24.19 1.51
N ASN A 153 32.58 -25.36 1.06
CA ASN A 153 31.79 -26.30 1.84
C ASN A 153 32.57 -26.89 3.05
N PHE A 154 33.91 -26.94 3.01
CA PHE A 154 34.72 -27.60 4.04
C PHE A 154 36.04 -26.86 4.35
N VAL A 155 36.51 -26.94 5.60
CA VAL A 155 37.80 -26.45 6.17
C VAL A 155 38.10 -24.95 6.08
N HIS A 156 37.80 -24.25 4.98
CA HIS A 156 38.25 -22.89 4.70
C HIS A 156 37.41 -21.78 5.38
N LYS A 157 37.26 -21.82 6.71
CA LYS A 157 36.45 -20.85 7.50
C LYS A 157 36.94 -19.41 7.46
N LYS A 158 38.25 -19.17 7.21
CA LYS A 158 38.82 -17.82 7.06
C LYS A 158 38.31 -17.10 5.80
N SER A 159 37.82 -17.84 4.80
CA SER A 159 37.23 -17.31 3.57
C SER A 159 35.71 -17.31 3.68
N GLN A 160 35.13 -16.13 3.97
CA GLN A 160 33.68 -15.95 4.13
C GLN A 160 33.16 -14.92 3.13
N GLU A 161 31.85 -15.01 2.85
CA GLU A 161 31.11 -14.08 2.01
C GLU A 161 29.88 -13.57 2.76
N ASN A 162 29.62 -12.27 2.63
CA ASN A 162 28.46 -11.61 3.22
C ASN A 162 27.37 -11.53 2.17
N PHE A 163 26.19 -12.04 2.49
CA PHE A 163 24.99 -11.90 1.69
C PHE A 163 24.00 -11.00 2.42
N GLU A 164 23.16 -10.33 1.65
CA GLU A 164 22.06 -9.56 2.20
C GLU A 164 20.76 -9.73 1.41
N ARG A 165 19.65 -9.64 2.14
CA ARG A 165 18.30 -9.51 1.59
C ARG A 165 17.71 -8.20 2.05
N ILE A 166 17.44 -7.31 1.09
CA ILE A 166 16.83 -6.02 1.35
C ILE A 166 15.36 -6.08 0.99
N THR A 167 14.50 -6.04 2.00
CA THR A 167 13.05 -5.89 1.81
C THR A 167 12.70 -4.42 1.76
N LEU A 168 12.33 -3.94 0.58
CA LEU A 168 11.81 -2.60 0.35
C LEU A 168 10.33 -2.57 0.72
N ARG A 169 9.88 -1.44 1.29
CA ARG A 169 8.50 -1.28 1.74
C ARG A 169 7.95 0.07 1.31
N ARG A 170 6.71 0.09 0.80
CA ARG A 170 5.93 1.31 0.56
C ARG A 170 4.59 1.19 1.25
N LEU A 171 4.03 2.31 1.67
CA LEU A 171 2.69 2.41 2.24
C LEU A 171 1.83 3.30 1.34
N ILE A 172 0.66 2.83 0.98
CA ILE A 172 -0.40 3.62 0.35
C ILE A 172 -1.51 3.72 1.38
N GLN A 173 -1.89 4.94 1.75
CA GLN A 173 -2.93 5.18 2.73
C GLN A 173 -4.14 5.80 2.04
N ILE A 174 -5.30 5.18 2.19
CA ILE A 174 -6.59 5.71 1.75
C ILE A 174 -7.25 6.42 2.92
N GLN A 175 -7.75 7.61 2.64
CA GLN A 175 -8.52 8.41 3.58
C GLN A 175 -9.98 8.45 3.16
N ASP A 176 -10.91 8.68 4.09
CA ASP A 176 -12.32 8.99 3.84
C ASP A 176 -13.01 8.11 2.77
N GLY A 177 -12.66 6.82 2.70
CA GLY A 177 -13.18 5.89 1.71
C GLY A 177 -14.38 5.09 2.24
N HIS A 178 -15.38 4.85 1.39
CA HIS A 178 -16.46 3.91 1.73
C HIS A 178 -15.92 2.47 1.84
N PRO A 179 -16.29 1.70 2.88
CA PRO A 179 -15.70 0.38 3.16
C PRO A 179 -15.86 -0.60 1.99
N GLU A 180 -17.04 -0.64 1.36
CA GLU A 180 -17.27 -1.50 0.20
C GLU A 180 -16.39 -1.11 -1.00
N THR A 181 -16.20 0.18 -1.25
CA THR A 181 -15.37 0.67 -2.35
C THR A 181 -13.90 0.35 -2.12
N VAL A 182 -13.44 0.43 -0.87
CA VAL A 182 -12.09 -0.01 -0.45
C VAL A 182 -11.93 -1.52 -0.68
N ARG A 183 -12.92 -2.34 -0.32
CA ARG A 183 -12.92 -3.79 -0.58
C ARG A 183 -12.86 -4.10 -2.08
N VAL A 184 -13.64 -3.40 -2.90
CA VAL A 184 -13.58 -3.51 -4.38
C VAL A 184 -12.20 -3.14 -4.92
N TRP A 185 -11.61 -2.06 -4.41
CA TRP A 185 -10.25 -1.65 -4.78
C TRP A 185 -9.21 -2.73 -4.45
N LEU A 186 -9.23 -3.28 -3.23
CA LEU A 186 -8.34 -4.36 -2.81
C LEU A 186 -8.53 -5.63 -3.66
N GLY A 187 -9.77 -6.00 -3.97
CA GLY A 187 -10.07 -7.13 -4.85
C GLY A 187 -9.53 -6.92 -6.27
N TYR A 188 -9.64 -5.70 -6.80
CA TYR A 188 -9.07 -5.34 -8.10
C TYR A 188 -7.54 -5.45 -8.10
N LEU A 189 -6.87 -4.97 -7.04
CA LEU A 189 -5.42 -5.10 -6.88
C LEU A 189 -4.97 -6.55 -6.76
N GLN A 190 -5.73 -7.39 -6.06
CA GLN A 190 -5.44 -8.81 -5.95
C GLN A 190 -5.57 -9.53 -7.29
N LYS A 191 -6.62 -9.23 -8.07
CA LYS A 191 -6.83 -9.79 -9.40
C LYS A 191 -5.69 -9.43 -10.37
N HIS A 192 -5.16 -8.21 -10.25
CA HIS A 192 -4.11 -7.68 -11.11
C HIS A 192 -2.77 -7.53 -10.37
N ALA A 193 -2.49 -8.44 -9.43
CA ALA A 193 -1.27 -8.39 -8.61
C ALA A 193 -0.02 -8.55 -9.48
N TYR A 194 0.95 -7.63 -9.32
CA TYR A 194 2.23 -7.72 -10.01
C TYR A 194 3.15 -8.72 -9.33
N TYR A 195 3.91 -9.49 -10.11
CA TYR A 195 4.79 -10.51 -9.58
C TYR A 195 5.90 -9.92 -8.68
N GLY A 196 6.27 -10.67 -7.64
CA GLY A 196 7.27 -10.24 -6.67
C GLY A 196 6.83 -9.10 -5.74
N VAL A 197 5.54 -8.72 -5.77
CA VAL A 197 4.95 -7.74 -4.84
C VAL A 197 4.05 -8.45 -3.84
N GLY A 198 4.44 -8.41 -2.57
CA GLY A 198 3.61 -8.82 -1.45
C GLY A 198 2.78 -7.64 -0.95
N MET A 199 1.50 -7.89 -0.66
CA MET A 199 0.55 -6.88 -0.16
C MET A 199 0.10 -7.25 1.26
N LYS A 200 0.05 -6.27 2.15
CA LYS A 200 -0.62 -6.37 3.45
C LYS A 200 -1.55 -5.17 3.58
N ALA A 201 -2.85 -5.39 3.67
CA ALA A 201 -3.82 -4.35 3.92
C ALA A 201 -4.31 -4.41 5.37
N ASN A 202 -4.30 -3.26 6.05
CA ASN A 202 -5.07 -3.07 7.27
C ASN A 202 -6.29 -2.23 6.87
N VAL A 203 -7.51 -2.69 7.19
CA VAL A 203 -8.76 -1.97 6.91
C VAL A 203 -9.38 -1.58 8.25
N PHE A 204 -9.79 -0.32 8.37
CA PHE A 204 -10.42 0.26 9.54
C PHE A 204 -11.87 0.58 9.18
N GLU A 205 -12.81 0.04 9.93
CA GLU A 205 -14.24 0.24 9.73
C GLU A 205 -14.87 0.78 11.02
N PHE A 206 -15.90 1.59 10.88
CA PHE A 206 -16.66 2.12 12.01
C PHE A 206 -17.93 1.29 12.17
N GLU A 207 -18.12 0.75 13.36
CA GLU A 207 -19.31 -0.03 13.72
C GLU A 207 -19.97 0.56 14.97
N GLY A 208 -21.24 0.23 15.16
CA GLY A 208 -21.97 0.55 16.39
C GLY A 208 -21.48 -0.28 17.59
N LEU A 209 -22.07 -0.04 18.75
CA LEU A 209 -21.75 -0.79 19.97
C LEU A 209 -22.39 -2.21 19.97
N ASP A 210 -23.49 -2.40 19.27
CA ASP A 210 -24.28 -3.64 19.26
C ASP A 210 -23.93 -4.55 18.07
N VAL A 211 -22.64 -4.86 17.93
CA VAL A 211 -22.09 -5.61 16.79
C VAL A 211 -22.79 -6.96 16.57
N GLY A 212 -23.26 -7.61 17.64
CA GLY A 212 -23.91 -8.91 17.53
C GLY A 212 -25.19 -8.90 16.70
N LYS A 213 -26.05 -7.90 16.90
CA LYS A 213 -27.31 -7.78 16.13
C LYS A 213 -27.05 -7.33 14.70
N ASP A 214 -26.10 -6.42 14.51
CA ASP A 214 -25.72 -5.92 13.20
C ASP A 214 -25.16 -7.06 12.33
N MET A 215 -24.30 -7.92 12.90
CA MET A 215 -23.78 -9.12 12.22
C MET A 215 -24.87 -10.12 11.82
N GLU A 216 -25.86 -10.36 12.69
CA GLU A 216 -26.97 -11.28 12.39
C GLU A 216 -27.82 -10.73 11.22
N ALA A 217 -28.17 -9.44 11.27
CA ALA A 217 -28.91 -8.77 10.21
C ALA A 217 -28.14 -8.74 8.87
N GLU A 218 -26.82 -8.52 8.89
CA GLU A 218 -25.99 -8.57 7.69
C GLU A 218 -25.89 -9.99 7.10
N THR A 219 -25.79 -11.00 7.96
CA THR A 219 -25.73 -12.42 7.54
C THR A 219 -27.01 -12.82 6.82
N GLU A 220 -28.17 -12.42 7.33
CA GLU A 220 -29.46 -12.69 6.69
C GLU A 220 -29.54 -12.05 5.29
N ARG A 221 -29.10 -10.79 5.14
CA ARG A 221 -29.06 -10.10 3.84
C ARG A 221 -28.11 -10.77 2.85
N GLN A 222 -26.95 -11.24 3.32
CA GLN A 222 -25.94 -11.85 2.46
C GLN A 222 -26.24 -13.31 2.12
N ARG A 223 -27.14 -13.98 2.85
CA ARG A 223 -27.45 -15.39 2.68
C ARG A 223 -27.87 -15.75 1.25
N GLU A 224 -28.75 -14.95 0.64
CA GLU A 224 -29.24 -15.19 -0.72
C GLU A 224 -28.10 -15.19 -1.75
N GLY A 225 -27.20 -14.20 -1.69
CA GLY A 225 -26.04 -14.11 -2.58
C GLY A 225 -24.92 -15.12 -2.26
N LEU A 226 -24.85 -15.59 -1.01
CA LEU A 226 -23.94 -16.65 -0.61
C LEU A 226 -24.42 -18.01 -1.10
N GLU A 227 -25.72 -18.30 -1.09
CA GLU A 227 -26.28 -19.57 -1.57
C GLU A 227 -25.93 -19.83 -3.04
N GLU A 228 -25.98 -18.80 -3.89
CA GLU A 228 -25.51 -18.90 -5.28
C GLU A 228 -24.02 -19.25 -5.37
N LYS A 229 -23.16 -18.56 -4.60
CA LYS A 229 -21.70 -18.84 -4.58
C LYS A 229 -21.37 -20.19 -3.96
N LEU A 230 -22.14 -20.61 -2.95
CA LEU A 230 -21.98 -21.88 -2.27
C LEU A 230 -22.47 -23.05 -3.14
N SER A 231 -23.43 -22.83 -4.03
CA SER A 231 -23.81 -23.85 -5.02
C SER A 231 -22.65 -24.25 -5.95
N LEU A 232 -21.74 -23.31 -6.23
CA LEU A 232 -20.50 -23.55 -6.97
C LEU A 232 -19.43 -24.22 -6.08
N PHE A 233 -19.52 -24.05 -4.77
CA PHE A 233 -18.59 -24.56 -3.78
C PHE A 233 -19.11 -25.86 -3.15
N GLY A 234 -18.76 -26.98 -3.77
CA GLY A 234 -19.13 -28.29 -3.25
C GLY A 234 -18.85 -29.39 -4.26
N ARG A 235 -18.80 -30.63 -3.79
CA ARG A 235 -18.82 -31.78 -4.70
C ARG A 235 -20.22 -31.90 -5.28
N ARG A 236 -20.31 -32.19 -6.59
CA ARG A 236 -21.54 -32.63 -7.26
C ARG A 236 -22.26 -33.68 -6.39
N THR A 237 -23.53 -33.43 -6.08
CA THR A 237 -24.43 -34.33 -5.35
C THR A 237 -24.54 -35.71 -5.98
N ASP A 238 -24.24 -35.80 -7.27
CA ASP A 238 -24.44 -36.97 -8.11
C ASP A 238 -23.31 -38.03 -7.96
N GLY A 239 -22.25 -37.72 -7.20
CA GLY A 239 -20.95 -38.39 -7.37
C GLY A 239 -20.56 -39.48 -6.37
N MET A 240 -20.95 -39.42 -5.09
CA MET A 240 -20.23 -40.21 -4.07
C MET A 240 -21.12 -40.70 -2.92
N THR A 241 -21.60 -41.94 -3.02
CA THR A 241 -22.02 -42.77 -1.87
C THR A 241 -20.90 -42.77 -0.82
N GLY A 242 -21.24 -42.82 0.47
CA GLY A 242 -20.27 -42.80 1.58
C GLY A 242 -19.13 -43.83 1.46
N GLU A 243 -19.34 -44.89 0.69
CA GLU A 243 -18.34 -45.90 0.34
C GLU A 243 -17.20 -45.35 -0.52
N LYS A 244 -17.48 -44.57 -1.56
CA LYS A 244 -16.44 -43.95 -2.39
C LYS A 244 -15.66 -42.87 -1.64
N ILE A 245 -16.30 -42.23 -0.66
CA ILE A 245 -15.62 -41.30 0.26
C ILE A 245 -14.63 -42.08 1.13
N ARG A 246 -15.05 -43.21 1.70
CA ARG A 246 -14.15 -44.10 2.46
C ARG A 246 -13.00 -44.62 1.61
N GLU A 247 -13.27 -45.00 0.36
CA GLU A 247 -12.26 -45.47 -0.60
C GLU A 247 -11.21 -44.40 -0.93
N ILE A 248 -11.63 -43.13 -1.11
CA ILE A 248 -10.73 -41.99 -1.32
C ILE A 248 -9.93 -41.69 -0.05
N LEU A 249 -10.55 -41.74 1.13
CA LEU A 249 -9.86 -41.54 2.40
C LEU A 249 -8.85 -42.67 2.70
N SER A 250 -9.13 -43.89 2.26
CA SER A 250 -8.21 -45.03 2.32
C SER A 250 -7.17 -45.05 1.20
N SER A 251 -7.28 -44.17 0.20
CA SER A 251 -6.33 -44.13 -0.91
C SER A 251 -4.96 -43.64 -0.47
N GLU A 252 -3.91 -44.31 -0.95
CA GLU A 252 -2.52 -44.03 -0.60
C GLU A 252 -2.07 -42.62 -1.01
N THR A 253 -2.70 -42.05 -2.06
CA THR A 253 -2.47 -40.68 -2.54
C THR A 253 -3.02 -39.63 -1.57
N TYR A 254 -4.18 -39.88 -0.96
CA TYR A 254 -4.75 -39.00 0.06
C TYR A 254 -3.97 -39.08 1.37
N GLN A 255 -3.56 -40.28 1.79
CA GLN A 255 -2.73 -40.43 2.99
C GLN A 255 -1.34 -39.77 2.83
N ARG A 256 -0.68 -39.90 1.68
CA ARG A 256 0.60 -39.22 1.40
C ARG A 256 0.48 -37.69 1.43
N THR A 257 -0.58 -37.12 0.85
CA THR A 257 -0.81 -35.67 0.83
C THR A 257 -1.14 -35.12 2.23
N ALA A 258 -1.95 -35.86 3.02
CA ALA A 258 -2.24 -35.51 4.40
C ALA A 258 -1.01 -35.55 5.32
N HIS A 259 -0.05 -36.44 5.04
CA HIS A 259 1.24 -36.52 5.74
C HIS A 259 2.35 -35.64 5.14
N GLY A 260 2.02 -34.79 4.15
CA GLY A 260 2.94 -33.78 3.59
C GLY A 260 3.97 -34.30 2.59
N ASP A 261 3.86 -35.55 2.15
CA ASP A 261 4.82 -36.21 1.25
C ASP A 261 4.21 -36.33 -0.15
N SER A 262 4.11 -35.20 -0.85
CA SER A 262 3.52 -35.14 -2.20
C SER A 262 4.62 -35.14 -3.28
N PRO A 263 4.56 -36.01 -4.32
CA PRO A 263 5.51 -35.96 -5.40
C PRO A 263 5.34 -34.64 -6.17
N MET A 264 6.42 -33.88 -6.34
CA MET A 264 6.42 -32.70 -7.19
C MET A 264 6.04 -33.11 -8.61
N MET A 265 4.90 -32.61 -9.10
CA MET A 265 4.47 -32.79 -10.49
C MET A 265 5.58 -32.27 -11.41
N ARG A 266 6.20 -33.18 -12.17
CA ARG A 266 7.04 -32.82 -13.31
C ARG A 266 6.10 -32.27 -14.40
N LYS A 267 6.41 -31.07 -14.89
CA LYS A 267 5.74 -30.45 -16.03
C LYS A 267 5.98 -31.27 -17.30
#